data_AF-W0E638-F1
#
_entry.id   AF-W0E638-F1
#
_cell.length_a   1.000
_cell.length_b   1.000
_cell.length_c   1.000
_cell.angle_alpha   90.00
_cell.angle_beta   90.00
_cell.angle_gamma   90.00
#
_symmetry.space_group_name_H-M   'P 1'
#
loop_
_entity.id
_entity.type
_entity.pdbx_description
1 polymer ?
#
loop_
_entity_poly.entity_id
_entity_poly.type
_entity_poly.pdbx_seq_one_letter_code
_entity_poly.pdbx_strand_id
1 'polypeptide(L)' 'MCEANAYLKEGEDEILFMEAVDIIEPFEDGLKLVDIFGKQKFLRARIMDMTLLNHRILLEHVPIPAEAAHASSHS' A
#
# COMPACT_ATOMS: atom_id res chain seq x y z
N MET A 1 6.25 19.68 6.64
CA MET A 1 4.99 18.93 6.47
C MET A 1 5.33 17.48 6.78
N CYS A 2 4.57 16.83 7.64
CA CYS A 2 4.90 15.46 8.10
C CYS A 2 4.22 14.39 7.22
N GLU A 3 3.24 14.82 6.45
CA GLU A 3 2.47 14.02 5.51
C GLU A 3 3.24 13.71 4.22
N ALA A 4 2.88 12.60 3.58
CA ALA A 4 3.49 12.12 2.36
C ALA A 4 2.47 11.51 1.40
N ASN A 5 2.78 11.52 0.10
CA ASN A 5 1.96 10.85 -0.91
C ASN A 5 2.43 9.39 -1.06
N ALA A 6 1.47 8.47 -1.04
CA ALA A 6 1.71 7.05 -1.27
C ALA A 6 1.43 6.70 -2.74
N TYR A 7 2.41 6.03 -3.35
CA TYR A 7 2.35 5.54 -4.73
C TYR A 7 2.43 4.02 -4.72
N LEU A 8 1.68 3.38 -5.61
CA LEU A 8 1.72 1.94 -5.82
C LEU A 8 2.49 1.66 -7.10
N LYS A 9 3.51 0.80 -7.01
CA LYS A 9 4.28 0.34 -8.16
C LYS A 9 3.50 -0.73 -8.92
N GLU A 10 3.18 -0.47 -10.17
CA GLU A 10 2.56 -1.39 -11.11
C GLU A 10 3.48 -1.58 -12.32
N GLY A 11 4.31 -2.62 -12.29
CA GLY A 11 5.34 -2.82 -13.32
C GLY A 11 6.41 -1.73 -13.28
N GLU A 12 6.50 -0.96 -14.37
CA GLU A 12 7.41 0.20 -14.49
C GLU A 12 6.77 1.51 -14.00
N ASP A 13 5.45 1.54 -13.83
CA ASP A 13 4.70 2.74 -13.46
C ASP A 13 4.53 2.87 -11.94
N GLU A 14 4.39 4.11 -11.48
CA GLU A 14 4.13 4.46 -10.07
C GLU A 14 2.86 5.28 -9.98
N ILE A 15 1.76 4.63 -9.62
CA ILE A 15 0.42 5.23 -9.62
C ILE A 15 0.14 5.86 -8.26
N LEU A 16 -0.33 7.11 -8.24
CA LEU A 16 -0.76 7.77 -7.01
C LEU A 16 -1.91 6.98 -6.37
N PHE A 17 -1.64 6.38 -5.22
CA PHE A 17 -2.61 5.59 -4.48
C PHE A 17 -3.38 6.44 -3.47
N MET A 18 -2.68 7.31 -2.74
CA MET A 18 -3.27 8.16 -1.70
C MET A 18 -2.43 9.41 -1.46
N GLU A 19 -3.09 10.55 -1.33
CA GLU A 19 -2.47 11.84 -1.01
C GLU A 19 -2.49 12.10 0.49
N ALA A 20 -1.56 12.92 0.97
CA ALA A 20 -1.52 13.45 2.33
C ALA A 20 -1.67 12.37 3.42
N VAL A 21 -0.97 11.24 3.25
CA VAL A 21 -0.93 10.16 4.23
C VAL A 21 -0.19 10.63 5.48
N ASP A 22 -0.85 10.47 6.63
CA ASP A 22 -0.35 10.81 7.96
C ASP A 22 0.04 9.56 8.76
N ILE A 23 -0.72 8.46 8.60
CA ILE A 23 -0.50 7.21 9.31
C ILE A 23 -0.40 6.05 8.32
N ILE A 24 0.64 5.23 8.48
CA ILE A 24 0.74 3.90 7.86
C ILE A 24 1.02 2.90 8.97
N GLU A 25 0.17 1.89 9.07
CA GLU A 25 0.31 0.82 10.06
C GLU A 25 0.07 -0.56 9.40
N PRO A 26 0.78 -1.61 9.86
CA PRO A 26 0.46 -2.97 9.48
C PRO A 26 -0.98 -3.31 9.85
N PHE A 27 -1.71 -3.93 8.93
CA PHE A 27 -3.08 -4.38 9.14
C PHE A 27 -3.32 -5.69 8.39
N GLU A 28 -3.64 -6.75 9.13
CA GLU A 28 -3.74 -8.13 8.60
C GLU A 28 -2.49 -8.49 7.76
N ASP A 29 -2.68 -8.88 6.49
CA ASP A 29 -1.61 -9.23 5.54
C ASP A 29 -1.10 -8.03 4.73
N GLY A 30 -1.36 -6.80 5.16
CA GLY A 30 -1.06 -5.60 4.40
C GLY A 30 -0.92 -4.35 5.26
N LEU A 31 -1.37 -3.23 4.68
CA LEU A 31 -1.23 -1.90 5.24
C LEU A 31 -2.60 -1.23 5.34
N LYS A 32 -2.79 -0.51 6.44
CA LYS A 32 -3.81 0.53 6.57
C LYS A 32 -3.13 1.89 6.45
N LEU A 33 -3.65 2.71 5.55
CA LEU A 33 -3.21 4.08 5.32
C LEU A 33 -4.31 5.04 5.76
N VAL A 34 -3.95 6.10 6.46
CA VAL A 34 -4.87 7.15 6.91
C VAL A 34 -4.34 8.51 6.46
N ASP A 35 -5.18 9.31 5.82
CA ASP A 35 -4.81 10.70 5.47
C ASP A 35 -5.06 11.66 6.62
N ILE A 36 -4.59 12.90 6.47
CA ILE A 36 -4.78 14.00 7.43
C ILE A 36 -6.27 14.33 7.73
N PHE A 37 -7.21 13.85 6.91
CA PHE A 37 -8.65 14.05 7.11
C PHE A 37 -9.31 12.83 7.77
N GLY A 38 -8.55 11.78 8.08
CA GLY A 38 -9.02 10.55 8.70
C GLY A 38 -9.60 9.52 7.73
N LYS A 39 -9.52 9.73 6.41
CA LYS A 39 -9.95 8.74 5.41
C LYS A 39 -8.99 7.58 5.43
N GLN A 40 -9.53 6.37 5.34
CA GLN A 40 -8.76 5.13 5.43
C GLN A 40 -8.76 4.37 4.10
N LYS A 41 -7.62 3.79 3.74
CA LYS A 41 -7.50 2.78 2.69
C LYS A 41 -6.76 1.56 3.22
N PHE A 42 -7.14 0.40 2.74
CA PHE A 42 -6.52 -0.89 3.09
C PHE A 42 -5.92 -1.48 1.82
N LEU A 43 -4.69 -1.95 1.89
CA LEU A 43 -3.98 -2.48 0.74
C LEU A 43 -3.09 -3.64 1.15
N ARG A 44 -3.24 -4.79 0.49
CA ARG A 44 -2.31 -5.92 0.61
C ARG A 44 -1.01 -5.58 -0.14
N ALA A 45 -0.14 -4.84 0.54
CA ALA A 45 1.12 -4.32 0.02
C ALA A 45 2.15 -4.23 1.13
N ARG A 46 3.39 -3.95 0.75
CA ARG A 46 4.48 -3.59 1.66
C ARG A 46 5.12 -2.28 1.20
N ILE A 47 5.76 -1.59 2.13
CA ILE A 47 6.56 -0.39 1.82
C ILE A 47 7.83 -0.89 1.13
N MET A 48 8.05 -0.45 -0.11
CA MET A 48 9.27 -0.73 -0.88
C MET A 48 10.35 0.31 -0.58
N ASP A 49 9.97 1.59 -0.54
CA ASP A 49 10.88 2.69 -0.20
C ASP A 49 10.10 3.88 0.40
N MET A 50 10.80 4.72 1.16
CA MET A 50 10.26 5.95 1.73
C MET A 50 11.29 7.08 1.69
N THR A 51 11.03 8.10 0.89
CA THR A 51 11.88 9.28 0.80
C THR A 51 11.30 10.42 1.65
N LEU A 52 11.84 10.59 2.86
CA LEU A 52 11.36 11.57 3.83
C LEU A 52 11.48 13.03 3.34
N LEU A 53 12.55 13.35 2.61
CA LEU A 53 12.75 14.70 2.04
C LEU A 53 11.73 15.04 0.94
N ASN A 54 11.29 14.03 0.20
CA ASN A 54 10.38 14.20 -0.94
C ASN A 54 8.92 13.92 -0.58
N HIS A 55 8.62 13.67 0.70
CA HIS A 55 7.27 13.36 1.16
C HIS A 55 6.63 12.25 0.31
N ARG A 56 7.39 11.17 0.06
CA ARG A 56 7.01 10.11 -0.88
C ARG A 56 7.17 8.73 -0.24
N ILE A 57 6.12 7.94 -0.34
CA ILE A 57 6.11 6.52 0.04
C ILE A 57 5.83 5.71 -1.22
N LEU A 58 6.63 4.68 -1.47
CA LEU A 58 6.45 3.76 -2.58
C LEU A 58 6.08 2.37 -2.05
N LEU A 59 4.96 1.85 -2.54
CA LEU A 59 4.35 0.59 -2.13
C LEU A 59 4.45 -0.42 -3.27
N GLU A 60 4.51 -1.70 -2.93
CA GLU A 60 4.37 -2.80 -3.87
C GLU A 60 3.43 -3.88 -3.33
N HIS A 61 2.68 -4.53 -4.23
CA HIS A 61 1.79 -5.61 -3.83
C HIS A 61 2.55 -6.79 -3.22
N VAL A 62 2.00 -7.34 -2.13
CA VAL A 62 2.50 -8.61 -1.59
C VAL A 62 1.91 -9.74 -2.44
N PRO A 63 2.73 -10.60 -3.06
CA PRO A 63 2.23 -11.75 -3.80
C PRO A 63 1.38 -12.64 -2.88
N ILE A 64 0.24 -13.10 -3.39
CA ILE A 64 -0.54 -14.13 -2.69
C ILE A 64 0.30 -15.42 -2.74
N PRO A 65 0.60 -16.07 -1.61
CA PRO A 65 1.26 -17.38 -1.62
C PRO A 65 0.46 -18.36 -2.49
N ALA A 66 1.14 -19.11 -3.35
CA ALA A 66 0.54 -20.00 -4.36
C ALA A 66 -0.46 -21.04 -3.77
N GLU A 67 -0.39 -21.32 -2.47
CA GLU A 67 -1.29 -22.25 -1.78
C GLU A 67 -2.75 -21.79 -1.70
N ALA A 68 -3.07 -20.50 -1.88
CA ALA A 68 -4.44 -20.01 -1.89
C ALA A 68 -5.16 -20.12 -3.26
N ALA A 69 -4.43 -20.43 -4.35
CA ALA A 69 -4.98 -20.43 -5.72
C ALA A 69 -5.75 -21.71 -6.08
N HIS A 70 -5.70 -22.76 -5.25
CA HIS A 70 -6.27 -24.08 -5.55
C HIS A 70 -7.66 -24.36 -4.94
N ALA A 71 -8.33 -23.38 -4.32
CA ALA A 71 -9.61 -23.59 -3.63
C ALA A 71 -10.87 -23.30 -4.47
N SER A 72 -10.77 -22.96 -5.75
CA SER A 72 -11.92 -22.58 -6.59
C SER A 72 -12.09 -23.44 -7.85
N SER A 73 -12.04 -24.77 -7.69
CA SER A 73 -12.49 -25.71 -8.72
C SER A 73 -13.05 -26.99 -8.08
N HIS A 74 -14.14 -26.86 -7.33
CA HIS A 74 -15.10 -27.94 -7.08
C HIS A 74 -16.47 -27.35 -6.75
N SER A 75 -17.33 -27.29 -7.76
CA SER A 75 -18.80 -27.40 -7.67
C SER A 75 -19.31 -27.78 -9.06
#